data_AF-A0AAJ1UCF9-F1
#
_entry.id   AF-A0AAJ1UCF9-F1
#
_cell.length_a   1.000
_cell.length_b   1.000
_cell.length_c   1.000
_cell.angle_alpha   90.00
_cell.angle_beta   90.00
_cell.angle_gamma   90.00
#
_symmetry.space_group_name_H-M   'P 1'
#
loop_
_entity.id
_entity.type
_entity.pdbx_description
1 polymer ?
#
loop_
_entity_poly.entity_id
_entity_poly.type
_entity_poly.pdbx_seq_one_letter_code
_entity_poly.pdbx_strand_id
1 'polypeptide(L)'
;MTEIRGPDYELAENDYMLGMKYKDIAEKYNVSINTVKSWKQRYNWSRKGVHTNKESVHTKLNTESKNIKPIVKEVESVLKNSELNDKQRLFCLYYSKSFNATKSYQKAYGCSYATALTEGPALKNDPRISS
;
A
#
# COMPACT_ATOMS: atom_id res chain seq x y z
N MET A 1 -22.54 45.80 -14.61
CA MET A 1 -22.10 45.17 -15.87
C MET A 1 -20.91 44.29 -15.52
N THR A 2 -21.09 42.96 -15.46
CA THR A 2 -20.00 42.04 -15.16
C THR A 2 -19.06 41.97 -16.37
N GLU A 3 -17.84 42.46 -16.22
CA GLU A 3 -16.80 42.37 -17.26
C GLU A 3 -16.50 40.90 -17.56
N ILE A 4 -17.06 40.36 -18.64
CA ILE A 4 -16.67 39.05 -19.17
C ILE A 4 -15.35 39.27 -19.92
N ARG A 5 -14.25 39.32 -19.18
CA ARG A 5 -12.90 39.28 -19.74
C ARG A 5 -12.63 37.82 -20.12
N GLY A 6 -12.71 37.52 -21.42
CA GLY A 6 -12.40 36.21 -22.00
C GLY A 6 -10.96 35.74 -21.69
N PRO A 7 -10.65 34.44 -21.85
CA PRO A 7 -9.83 33.73 -20.89
C PRO A 7 -8.34 33.92 -21.13
N ASP A 8 -7.67 34.29 -20.05
CA ASP A 8 -6.23 34.43 -19.98
C ASP A 8 -5.55 33.06 -19.81
N TYR A 9 -5.64 32.23 -20.86
CA TYR A 9 -5.11 30.86 -20.83
C TYR A 9 -3.58 30.87 -20.70
N GLU A 10 -2.89 31.91 -21.18
CA GLU A 10 -1.44 32.05 -21.07
C GLU A 10 -1.02 32.33 -19.62
N LEU A 11 -1.75 33.20 -18.91
CA LEU A 11 -1.48 33.41 -17.49
C LEU A 11 -1.86 32.18 -16.65
N ALA A 12 -2.95 31.49 -17.00
CA ALA A 12 -3.33 30.24 -16.35
C ALA A 12 -2.30 29.11 -16.60
N GLU A 13 -1.63 29.09 -17.75
CA GLU A 13 -0.52 28.19 -18.04
C GLU A 13 0.68 28.49 -17.14
N ASN A 14 1.04 29.77 -16.99
CA ASN A 14 2.12 30.19 -16.09
C ASN A 14 1.83 29.78 -14.65
N ASP A 15 0.61 30.01 -14.16
CA ASP A 15 0.18 29.57 -12.82
C ASP A 15 0.25 28.03 -12.67
N TYR A 16 -0.13 27.28 -13.71
CA TYR A 16 0.01 25.82 -13.75
C TYR A 16 1.49 25.38 -13.73
N MET A 17 2.37 26.07 -14.47
CA MET A 17 3.81 25.82 -14.48
C MET A 17 4.45 26.12 -13.11
N LEU A 18 4.02 27.19 -12.43
CA LEU A 18 4.40 27.53 -11.05
C LEU A 18 3.89 26.51 -10.04
N GLY A 19 2.80 25.82 -10.36
CA GLY A 19 2.31 24.65 -9.63
C GLY A 19 1.07 24.85 -8.82
N MET A 20 0.28 25.86 -9.17
CA MET A 20 -1.06 26.01 -8.66
C MET A 20 -1.92 24.80 -9.05
N LYS A 21 -2.83 24.40 -8.16
CA LYS A 21 -3.79 23.34 -8.46
C LYS A 21 -4.86 23.88 -9.40
N TYR A 22 -5.49 23.00 -10.17
CA TYR A 22 -6.58 23.38 -11.07
C TYR A 22 -7.75 24.09 -10.36
N LYS A 23 -7.99 23.79 -9.08
CA LYS A 23 -9.03 24.45 -8.29
C LYS A 23 -8.71 25.93 -8.05
N ASP A 24 -7.46 26.22 -7.70
CA ASP A 24 -7.01 27.59 -7.38
C ASP A 24 -6.95 28.46 -8.65
N ILE A 25 -6.52 27.85 -9.77
CA ILE A 25 -6.57 28.50 -11.09
C ILE A 25 -8.02 28.78 -11.50
N ALA A 26 -8.92 27.82 -11.31
CA ALA A 26 -10.34 27.99 -11.62
C ALA A 26 -10.98 29.16 -10.84
N GLU A 27 -10.67 29.26 -9.55
CA GLU A 27 -11.16 30.35 -8.68
C GLU A 27 -10.56 31.71 -9.08
N LYS A 28 -9.26 31.78 -9.36
CA LYS A 28 -8.55 33.01 -9.78
C LYS A 28 -9.11 33.62 -11.07
N TYR A 29 -9.41 32.78 -12.06
CA TYR A 29 -9.94 33.23 -13.35
C TYR A 29 -11.47 33.16 -13.43
N ASN A 30 -12.15 32.83 -12.32
CA ASN A 30 -13.60 32.63 -12.25
C ASN A 30 -14.14 31.70 -13.36
N VAL A 31 -13.40 30.62 -13.65
CA VAL A 31 -13.77 29.59 -14.63
C VAL A 31 -14.04 28.27 -13.94
N SER A 32 -14.72 27.35 -14.64
CA SER A 32 -14.91 26.00 -14.11
C SER A 32 -13.59 25.22 -14.13
N ILE A 33 -13.42 24.28 -13.19
CA ILE A 33 -12.28 23.35 -13.20
C ILE A 33 -12.19 22.56 -14.51
N ASN A 34 -13.32 22.30 -15.17
CA ASN A 34 -13.37 21.62 -16.46
C ASN A 34 -12.78 22.48 -17.58
N THR A 35 -12.99 23.80 -17.51
CA THR A 35 -12.39 24.76 -18.45
C THR A 35 -10.85 24.73 -18.35
N VAL A 36 -10.29 24.73 -17.13
CA VAL A 36 -8.84 24.63 -16.92
C VAL A 36 -8.28 23.30 -17.43
N LYS A 37 -8.99 22.18 -17.18
CA LYS A 37 -8.63 20.87 -17.75
C LYS A 37 -8.67 20.86 -19.28
N SER A 38 -9.66 21.52 -19.89
CA SER A 38 -9.77 21.66 -21.33
C SER A 38 -8.63 22.50 -21.92
N TRP A 39 -8.19 23.57 -21.26
CA TRP A 39 -7.01 24.34 -21.69
C TRP A 39 -5.74 23.50 -21.63
N LYS A 40 -5.52 22.81 -20.50
CA LYS A 40 -4.38 21.91 -20.33
C LYS A 40 -4.30 20.85 -21.45
N GLN A 41 -5.45 20.32 -21.89
CA GLN A 41 -5.51 19.38 -23.02
C GLN A 41 -5.32 20.06 -24.38
N ARG A 42 -5.96 21.22 -24.62
CA ARG A 42 -5.94 21.93 -25.90
C ARG A 42 -4.56 22.52 -26.21
N TYR A 43 -3.90 23.08 -25.21
CA TYR A 43 -2.58 23.73 -25.31
C TYR A 43 -1.44 22.84 -24.83
N ASN A 44 -1.74 21.57 -24.53
CA ASN A 44 -0.76 20.55 -24.15
C ASN A 44 0.16 20.96 -22.98
N TRP A 45 -0.40 21.63 -21.96
CA TRP A 45 0.38 22.06 -20.80
C TRP A 45 1.00 20.87 -20.09
N SER A 46 2.33 20.86 -20.02
CA SER A 46 3.10 19.80 -19.38
C SER A 46 4.05 20.40 -18.36
N ARG A 47 4.00 19.89 -17.13
CA ARG A 47 5.01 20.19 -16.11
C ARG A 47 5.64 18.88 -15.67
N LYS A 48 6.96 18.86 -15.47
CA LYS A 48 7.65 17.70 -14.88
C LYS A 48 6.97 17.41 -13.54
N GLY A 49 6.32 16.26 -13.46
CA GLY A 49 5.23 16.05 -12.52
C GLY A 49 5.64 16.22 -11.06
N VAL A 50 5.02 17.17 -10.37
CA VAL A 50 4.74 17.07 -8.93
C VAL A 50 3.56 16.13 -8.77
N HIS A 51 3.66 14.92 -9.32
CA HIS A 51 2.97 13.83 -8.68
C HIS A 51 3.70 13.74 -7.35
N THR A 52 3.09 14.24 -6.26
CA THR A 52 3.38 13.59 -4.98
C THR A 52 3.19 12.13 -5.30
N ASN A 53 4.28 11.36 -5.37
CA ASN A 53 4.21 9.93 -5.30
C ASN A 53 3.23 9.73 -4.15
N LYS A 54 1.98 9.37 -4.46
CA LYS A 54 1.05 8.99 -3.43
C LYS A 54 1.76 7.78 -2.88
N GLU A 55 2.49 7.97 -1.78
CA GLU A 55 2.86 6.86 -0.95
C GLU A 55 1.58 6.06 -0.84
N SER A 56 1.66 4.85 -1.39
CA SER A 56 0.53 3.96 -1.52
C SER A 56 -0.31 4.06 -0.25
N VAL A 57 -1.61 4.27 -0.39
CA VAL A 57 -2.56 4.22 0.73
C VAL A 57 -2.70 2.78 1.25
N HIS A 58 -1.87 1.84 0.80
CA HIS A 58 -1.54 0.72 1.67
C HIS A 58 -0.93 1.29 2.94
N THR A 59 -1.68 1.17 4.02
CA THR A 59 -1.18 1.24 5.38
C THR A 59 0.10 0.41 5.46
N LYS A 60 1.26 1.04 5.25
CA LYS A 60 2.50 0.55 5.82
C LYS A 60 2.19 0.59 7.31
N LEU A 61 2.06 -0.58 7.91
CA LEU A 61 1.88 -0.73 9.35
C LEU A 61 2.99 0.10 9.99
N ASN A 62 2.62 1.26 10.50
CA ASN A 62 3.53 2.11 11.25
C ASN A 62 3.70 1.38 12.59
N THR A 63 4.75 0.58 12.68
CA THR A 63 5.05 -0.30 13.82
C THR A 63 5.53 0.47 15.04
N GLU A 64 4.90 1.58 15.40
CA GLU A 64 5.07 2.28 16.67
C GLU A 64 3.74 3.02 16.90
N SER A 65 3.00 2.92 18.01
CA SER A 65 3.26 2.52 19.40
C SER A 65 1.85 2.33 19.98
N LYS A 66 1.50 1.27 20.71
CA LYS A 66 1.45 1.26 22.20
C LYS A 66 1.15 -0.16 22.76
N ASN A 67 1.00 -1.17 21.90
CA ASN A 67 0.64 -2.55 22.27
C ASN A 67 1.69 -3.62 21.85
N ILE A 68 2.93 -3.21 21.56
CA ILE A 68 4.01 -4.14 21.18
C ILE A 68 4.51 -4.95 22.39
N LYS A 69 4.60 -4.33 23.58
CA LYS A 69 5.10 -4.98 24.80
C LYS A 69 4.33 -6.27 25.20
N PRO A 70 2.99 -6.32 25.18
CA PRO A 70 2.27 -7.56 25.46
C PRO A 70 2.43 -8.61 24.36
N ILE A 71 2.35 -8.21 23.09
CA ILE A 71 2.52 -9.10 21.92
C ILE A 71 3.91 -9.76 21.89
N VAL A 72 4.97 -9.00 22.14
CA VAL A 72 6.33 -9.55 22.14
C VAL A 72 6.53 -10.51 23.30
N LYS A 73 5.91 -10.27 24.46
CA LYS A 73 5.99 -11.18 25.62
C LYS A 73 5.26 -12.50 25.36
N GLU A 74 4.12 -12.45 24.66
CA GLU A 74 3.37 -13.63 24.23
C GLU A 74 4.15 -14.41 23.14
N VAL A 75 4.66 -13.71 22.12
CA VAL A 75 5.52 -14.30 21.08
C VAL A 75 6.82 -14.88 21.67
N GLU A 76 7.44 -14.23 22.65
CA GLU A 76 8.61 -14.77 23.37
C GLU A 76 8.28 -15.99 24.21
N SER A 77 7.10 -16.03 24.85
CA SER A 77 6.64 -17.23 25.57
C SER A 77 6.38 -18.41 24.63
N VAL A 78 5.82 -18.15 23.44
CA VAL A 78 5.64 -19.15 22.37
C VAL A 78 6.99 -19.59 21.77
N LEU A 79 7.97 -18.67 21.62
CA LEU A 79 9.34 -19.00 21.20
C LEU A 79 10.11 -19.83 22.24
N LYS A 80 9.75 -19.73 23.53
CA LYS A 80 10.32 -20.55 24.62
C LYS A 80 9.62 -21.89 24.79
N ASN A 81 8.41 -22.07 24.26
CA ASN A 81 7.75 -23.38 24.23
C ASN A 81 8.49 -24.31 23.25
N SER A 82 9.18 -25.29 23.83
CA SER A 82 10.06 -26.27 23.20
C SER A 82 9.34 -27.30 22.32
N GLU A 83 8.04 -27.14 22.05
CA GLU A 83 7.21 -28.16 21.38
C GLU A 83 7.20 -28.06 19.84
N LEU A 84 7.55 -26.88 19.28
CA LEU A 84 7.66 -26.68 17.83
C LEU A 84 9.11 -26.49 17.40
N ASN A 85 9.50 -27.24 16.38
CA ASN A 85 10.78 -27.09 15.68
C ASN A 85 10.83 -25.75 14.91
N ASP A 86 12.03 -25.21 14.66
CA ASP A 86 12.25 -23.93 13.96
C ASP A 86 11.52 -23.87 12.61
N LYS A 87 11.49 -24.97 11.86
CA LYS A 87 10.75 -25.05 10.59
C LYS A 87 9.24 -24.95 10.77
N GLN A 88 8.69 -25.53 11.85
CA GLN A 88 7.25 -25.45 12.15
C GLN A 88 6.88 -24.03 12.60
N ARG A 89 7.73 -23.39 13.41
CA ARG A 89 7.57 -21.97 13.78
C ARG A 89 7.59 -21.07 12.56
N LEU A 90 8.55 -21.30 11.66
CA LEU A 90 8.67 -20.58 10.40
C LEU A 90 7.45 -20.79 9.50
N PHE A 91 6.91 -22.01 9.47
CA PHE A 91 5.65 -22.32 8.79
C PHE A 91 4.47 -21.53 9.35
N CYS A 92 4.27 -21.51 10.67
CA CYS A 92 3.20 -20.73 11.31
C CYS A 92 3.31 -19.23 10.99
N LEU A 93 4.53 -18.68 10.97
CA LEU A 93 4.78 -17.28 10.60
C LEU A 93 4.41 -16.97 9.15
N TYR A 94 4.69 -17.87 8.21
CA TYR A 94 4.29 -17.67 6.82
C TYR A 94 2.79 -17.90 6.61
N TYR A 95 2.20 -18.81 7.36
CA TYR A 95 0.78 -19.13 7.29
C TYR A 95 -0.08 -17.99 7.83
N SER A 96 0.25 -17.41 8.98
CA SER A 96 -0.46 -16.24 9.52
C SER A 96 -0.44 -15.03 8.58
N LYS A 97 0.59 -14.90 7.73
CA LYS A 97 0.70 -13.83 6.73
C LYS A 97 -0.10 -14.09 5.45
N SER A 98 -0.23 -15.34 5.03
CA SER A 98 -0.72 -15.67 3.67
C SER A 98 -1.96 -16.57 3.65
N PHE A 99 -2.33 -17.16 4.79
CA PHE A 99 -3.39 -18.16 4.98
C PHE A 99 -3.34 -19.31 3.97
N ASN A 100 -2.19 -19.55 3.34
CA ASN A 100 -1.97 -20.57 2.33
C ASN A 100 -0.97 -21.59 2.87
N ALA A 101 -1.44 -22.79 3.21
CA ALA A 101 -0.62 -23.83 3.84
C ALA A 101 0.50 -24.32 2.89
N THR A 102 0.17 -24.57 1.63
CA THR A 102 1.14 -25.04 0.62
C THR A 102 2.28 -24.05 0.42
N LYS A 103 1.99 -22.78 0.16
CA LYS A 103 3.02 -21.75 -0.02
C LYS A 103 3.82 -21.50 1.26
N SER A 104 3.19 -21.60 2.42
CA SER A 104 3.85 -21.43 3.71
C SER A 104 4.83 -22.57 4.00
N TYR A 105 4.42 -23.81 3.70
CA TYR A 105 5.26 -24.99 3.84
C TYR A 105 6.44 -24.95 2.88
N GLN A 106 6.17 -24.60 1.62
CA GLN A 106 7.21 -24.45 0.60
C GLN A 106 8.29 -23.44 1.03
N LYS A 107 7.89 -22.31 1.64
CA LYS A 107 8.82 -21.29 2.14
C LYS A 107 9.56 -21.70 3.42
N ALA A 108 8.90 -22.42 4.33
CA ALA A 108 9.49 -22.83 5.60
C ALA A 108 10.47 -24.00 5.45
N TYR A 109 10.16 -24.95 4.56
CA TYR A 109 10.94 -26.18 4.39
C TYR A 109 11.82 -26.18 3.13
N GLY A 110 11.61 -25.24 2.21
CA GLY A 110 12.38 -25.17 0.95
C GLY A 110 12.16 -26.36 0.03
N CYS A 111 11.00 -27.01 0.10
CA CYS A 111 10.70 -28.24 -0.66
C CYS A 111 10.06 -27.94 -2.03
N SER A 112 9.88 -29.00 -2.82
CA SER A 112 9.13 -28.92 -4.08
C SER A 112 7.67 -28.52 -3.84
N TYR A 113 7.01 -27.95 -4.85
CA TYR A 113 5.60 -27.62 -4.78
C TYR A 113 4.72 -28.85 -4.54
N ALA A 114 5.03 -29.97 -5.20
CA ALA A 114 4.29 -31.22 -5.05
C ALA A 114 4.30 -31.72 -3.59
N THR A 115 5.48 -31.70 -2.95
CA THR A 115 5.63 -32.06 -1.53
C THR A 115 4.89 -31.07 -0.62
N ALA A 116 4.96 -29.78 -0.90
CA ALA A 116 4.28 -28.77 -0.11
C ALA A 116 2.74 -28.87 -0.20
N LEU A 117 2.23 -29.40 -1.31
CA LEU A 117 0.79 -29.55 -1.54
C LEU A 117 0.18 -30.62 -0.64
N THR A 118 0.92 -31.69 -0.35
CA THR A 118 0.50 -32.77 0.55
C THR A 118 0.79 -32.44 2.01
N GLU A 119 2.03 -32.05 2.32
CA GLU A 119 2.50 -31.87 3.69
C GLU A 119 2.00 -30.58 4.33
N GLY A 120 1.79 -29.52 3.54
CA GLY A 120 1.38 -28.21 4.06
C GLY A 120 0.04 -28.26 4.80
N PRO A 121 -1.05 -28.75 4.17
CA PRO A 121 -2.33 -28.93 4.84
C PRO A 121 -2.27 -29.92 6.00
N ALA A 122 -1.47 -30.99 5.89
CA ALA A 122 -1.29 -31.97 6.96
C ALA A 122 -0.67 -31.33 8.20
N LEU A 123 0.42 -30.55 8.03
CA LEU A 123 1.08 -29.84 9.12
C LEU A 123 0.18 -28.78 9.76
N LYS A 124 -0.65 -28.09 8.97
CA LYS A 124 -1.62 -27.12 9.48
C LYS A 124 -2.65 -27.78 10.42
N ASN A 125 -3.03 -29.03 10.15
CA ASN A 125 -4.01 -29.77 10.94
C ASN A 125 -3.37 -30.56 12.11
N ASP A 126 -2.06 -30.42 12.33
CA ASP A 126 -1.37 -31.03 13.47
C ASP A 126 -1.86 -30.37 14.77
N PRO A 127 -2.30 -31.13 15.79
CA PRO A 127 -2.79 -30.57 17.05
C PRO A 127 -1.81 -29.64 17.77
N ARG A 128 -0.51 -29.78 17.51
CA ARG A 128 0.53 -28.90 18.06
C ARG A 128 0.54 -27.51 17.41
N ILE A 129 -0.04 -27.39 16.22
CA ILE A 129 -0.04 -26.18 15.39
C ILE A 129 -1.45 -25.60 15.27
N SER A 130 -2.49 -26.43 15.16
CA SER A 130 -3.89 -26.04 15.27
C SER A 130 -4.35 -26.12 16.72
N SER A 131 -3.91 -25.17 17.53
CA SER A 131 -4.50 -24.93 18.86
C SER A 131 -5.33 -23.65 18.88
#